data_AF-A0A8J9ZRP3-F1
#
_entry.id   AF-A0A8J9ZRP3-F1
#
_cell.length_a   1.000
_cell.length_b   1.000
_cell.length_c   1.000
_cell.angle_alpha   90.00
_cell.angle_beta   90.00
_cell.angle_gamma   90.00
#
_symmetry.space_group_name_H-M   'P 1'
#
loop_
_entity.id
_entity.type
_entity.pdbx_description
1 polymer ?
#
loop_
_entity_poly.entity_id
_entity_poly.type
_entity_poly.pdbx_seq_one_letter_code
_entity_poly.pdbx_strand_id
1 'polypeptide(L)'
;MLQCISTGENAYLTSLHGWAYYKVRASGTMTSSNIKSTCEAAGLIMPCTQAPTCPPTSSICVNTGLGGCGAPMRDISDALCDYTYTHDARDCPEMEGIFTHYSHYSFQGESVGVQPITNPGSYLDGADYSDQFALCADAGLRNNNPCPPNWDYDDFGHYFICNGYGRADPDPYRCESFSCPFGWSCQDVGQLSFMCGAHV
;
A
#
# COMPACT_ATOMS: atom_id res chain seq x y z
N MET A 1 -12.98 9.84 -31.55
CA MET A 1 -13.59 10.42 -30.34
C MET A 1 -13.12 9.55 -29.17
N LEU A 2 -12.58 10.17 -28.10
CA LEU A 2 -12.42 9.62 -26.73
C LEU A 2 -11.34 8.53 -26.54
N GLN A 3 -10.45 8.55 -25.52
CA GLN A 3 -10.44 9.22 -24.21
C GLN A 3 -9.04 9.74 -23.82
N CYS A 4 -9.00 10.96 -23.27
CA CYS A 4 -7.92 11.40 -22.37
C CYS A 4 -8.14 10.71 -21.02
N ILE A 5 -7.27 9.78 -20.62
CA ILE A 5 -7.20 9.33 -19.23
C ILE A 5 -6.25 10.27 -18.51
N SER A 6 -6.80 11.36 -17.98
CA SER A 6 -6.16 12.12 -16.91
C SER A 6 -6.52 11.44 -15.59
N THR A 7 -6.01 10.23 -15.35
CA THR A 7 -5.98 9.68 -13.99
C THR A 7 -4.97 10.51 -13.21
N GLY A 8 -5.38 11.02 -12.05
CA GLY A 8 -4.47 11.60 -11.07
C GLY A 8 -3.26 10.68 -10.88
N GLU A 9 -2.11 11.28 -10.64
CA GLU A 9 -0.81 10.63 -10.56
C GLU A 9 -0.74 9.68 -9.36
N ASN A 10 -1.38 8.51 -9.50
CA ASN A 10 -1.36 7.43 -8.53
C ASN A 10 -0.09 6.61 -8.81
N ALA A 11 0.84 6.58 -7.86
CA ALA A 11 2.03 5.76 -7.96
C ALA A 11 1.95 4.61 -6.96
N TYR A 12 2.13 3.38 -7.44
CA TYR A 12 2.23 2.19 -6.60
C TYR A 12 3.44 2.28 -5.67
N LEU A 13 3.25 1.90 -4.40
CA LEU A 13 4.30 1.84 -3.40
C LEU A 13 4.70 0.38 -3.15
N THR A 14 3.80 -0.37 -2.53
CA THR A 14 4.05 -1.74 -2.07
C THR A 14 2.73 -2.47 -1.89
N SER A 15 2.79 -3.76 -1.55
CA SER A 15 1.62 -4.49 -1.06
C SER A 15 1.93 -5.15 0.26
N LEU A 16 0.94 -5.20 1.14
CA LEU A 16 1.00 -5.89 2.42
C LEU A 16 -0.39 -6.39 2.79
N HIS A 17 -0.47 -7.59 3.36
CA HIS A 17 -1.70 -8.16 3.93
C HIS A 17 -2.91 -8.20 2.95
N GLY A 18 -2.64 -8.44 1.67
CA GLY A 18 -3.68 -8.50 0.62
C GLY A 18 -4.18 -7.12 0.17
N TRP A 19 -3.43 -6.06 0.43
CA TRP A 19 -3.71 -4.69 -0.01
C TRP A 19 -2.56 -4.16 -0.85
N ALA A 20 -2.88 -3.47 -1.94
CA ALA A 20 -1.93 -2.68 -2.71
C ALA A 20 -1.97 -1.22 -2.23
N TYR A 21 -0.82 -0.64 -1.91
CA TYR A 21 -0.69 0.72 -1.41
C TYR A 21 -0.16 1.65 -2.49
N TYR A 22 -0.69 2.86 -2.50
CA TYR A 22 -0.40 3.89 -3.50
C TYR A 22 -0.16 5.22 -2.80
N LYS A 23 0.67 6.06 -3.41
CA LYS A 23 0.68 7.50 -3.16
C LYS A 23 -0.18 8.19 -4.22
N VAL A 24 -1.10 9.03 -3.77
CA VAL A 24 -2.05 9.75 -4.64
C VAL A 24 -1.89 11.23 -4.42
N ARG A 25 -1.70 12.00 -5.49
CA ARG A 25 -1.56 13.46 -5.38
C ARG A 25 -2.86 14.09 -4.87
N ALA A 26 -2.78 14.72 -3.70
CA ALA A 26 -3.87 15.49 -3.11
C ALA A 26 -3.80 16.95 -3.57
N SER A 27 -4.93 17.66 -3.49
CA SER A 27 -4.95 19.13 -3.62
C SER A 27 -5.54 19.75 -2.37
N GLY A 28 -4.93 20.84 -1.90
CA GLY A 28 -5.28 21.50 -0.64
C GLY A 28 -4.58 20.90 0.59
N THR A 29 -5.02 21.33 1.76
CA THR A 29 -4.40 20.99 3.06
C THR A 29 -4.46 19.50 3.34
N MET A 30 -3.39 18.92 3.87
CA MET A 30 -3.25 17.47 4.07
C MET A 30 -3.95 16.94 5.33
N THR A 31 -5.16 17.43 5.62
CA THR A 31 -5.98 16.92 6.74
C THR A 31 -6.46 15.50 6.47
N SER A 32 -6.82 14.76 7.52
CA SER A 32 -7.39 13.41 7.37
C SER A 32 -8.64 13.35 6.49
N SER A 33 -9.47 14.39 6.55
CA SER A 33 -10.63 14.51 5.67
C SER A 33 -10.23 14.65 4.21
N ASN A 34 -9.22 15.47 3.90
CA ASN A 34 -8.75 15.64 2.53
C ASN A 34 -8.02 14.39 2.02
N ILE A 35 -7.21 13.73 2.85
CA ILE A 35 -6.55 12.46 2.53
C ILE A 35 -7.63 11.42 2.17
N LYS A 36 -8.68 11.29 2.98
CA LYS A 36 -9.80 10.39 2.71
C LYS A 36 -10.47 10.70 1.37
N SER A 37 -10.89 11.96 1.17
CA SER A 37 -11.56 12.36 -0.06
C SER A 37 -10.66 12.18 -1.30
N THR A 38 -9.34 12.37 -1.15
CA THR A 38 -8.36 12.11 -2.20
C THR A 38 -8.32 10.63 -2.59
N CYS A 39 -8.23 9.73 -1.61
CA CYS A 39 -8.25 8.29 -1.89
C CYS A 39 -9.57 7.85 -2.52
N GLU A 40 -10.71 8.29 -1.98
CA GLU A 40 -12.04 7.94 -2.50
C GLU A 40 -12.25 8.44 -3.92
N ALA A 41 -11.77 9.65 -4.24
CA ALA A 41 -11.82 10.20 -5.61
C ALA A 41 -10.96 9.39 -6.60
N ALA A 42 -9.90 8.73 -6.12
CA ALA A 42 -9.08 7.80 -6.89
C ALA A 42 -9.66 6.38 -6.97
N GLY A 43 -10.83 6.11 -6.36
CA GLY A 43 -11.41 4.77 -6.28
C GLY A 43 -10.71 3.85 -5.28
N LEU A 44 -9.94 4.43 -4.35
CA LEU A 44 -9.17 3.74 -3.31
C LEU A 44 -9.76 4.03 -1.92
N ILE A 45 -9.22 3.40 -0.89
CA ILE A 45 -9.55 3.70 0.50
C ILE A 45 -8.36 4.35 1.22
N MET A 46 -8.62 5.03 2.34
CA MET A 46 -7.58 5.52 3.24
C MET A 46 -7.28 4.44 4.30
N PRO A 47 -6.09 3.82 4.30
CA PRO A 47 -5.75 2.79 5.27
C PRO A 47 -5.49 3.39 6.65
N CYS A 48 -5.80 2.63 7.69
CA CYS A 48 -5.32 2.93 9.04
C CYS A 48 -3.86 2.48 9.14
N THR A 49 -2.97 3.38 9.54
CA THR A 49 -1.54 3.07 9.73
C THR A 49 -1.17 2.75 11.17
N GLN A 50 -2.18 2.55 12.02
CA GLN A 50 -2.02 2.12 13.40
C GLN A 50 -2.80 0.82 13.58
N ALA A 51 -2.30 -0.06 14.44
CA ALA A 51 -3.05 -1.25 14.82
C ALA A 51 -4.39 -0.85 15.46
N PRO A 52 -5.47 -1.64 15.29
CA PRO A 52 -6.77 -1.36 15.91
C PRO A 52 -6.74 -1.38 17.44
N THR A 53 -5.68 -1.91 18.06
CA THR A 53 -5.43 -1.85 19.50
C THR A 53 -4.83 -0.51 19.95
N CYS A 54 -4.36 0.33 19.02
CA CYS A 54 -3.82 1.65 19.30
C CYS A 54 -4.97 2.66 19.45
N PRO A 55 -5.11 3.31 20.61
CA PRO A 55 -6.03 4.43 20.76
C PRO A 55 -5.44 5.71 20.16
N PRO A 56 -6.28 6.62 19.63
CA PRO A 56 -7.71 6.47 19.37
C PRO A 56 -7.97 5.74 18.04
N THR A 57 -8.94 4.83 18.04
CA THR A 57 -9.43 4.20 16.80
C THR A 57 -10.41 5.15 16.10
N SER A 58 -10.07 5.59 14.89
CA SER A 58 -10.94 6.43 14.08
C SER A 58 -11.68 5.60 13.04
N SER A 59 -12.97 5.88 12.85
CA SER A 59 -13.78 5.28 11.78
C SER A 59 -13.51 5.88 10.40
N ILE A 60 -12.62 6.87 10.30
CA ILE A 60 -12.32 7.57 9.06
C ILE A 60 -11.45 6.73 8.10
N CYS A 61 -10.68 5.78 8.63
CA CYS A 61 -9.78 4.90 7.87
C CYS A 61 -10.27 3.44 7.88
N VAL A 62 -9.76 2.64 6.96
CA VAL A 62 -10.01 1.20 6.88
C VAL A 62 -8.81 0.44 7.44
N ASN A 63 -9.05 -0.50 8.36
CA ASN A 63 -7.98 -1.36 8.86
C ASN A 63 -7.52 -2.35 7.78
N THR A 64 -6.31 -2.15 7.26
CA THR A 64 -5.70 -2.99 6.24
C THR A 64 -4.69 -4.01 6.80
N GLY A 65 -4.60 -4.12 8.12
CA GLY A 65 -3.65 -5.01 8.80
C GLY A 65 -2.31 -4.36 9.14
N LEU A 66 -2.10 -3.10 8.76
CA LEU A 66 -0.92 -2.33 9.20
C LEU A 66 -0.94 -2.15 10.73
N GLY A 67 0.24 -2.17 11.33
CA GLY A 67 0.46 -2.20 12.76
C GLY A 67 1.41 -1.12 13.28
N GLY A 68 1.61 -1.16 14.59
CA GLY A 68 2.48 -0.23 15.33
C GLY A 68 1.72 0.93 15.98
N CYS A 69 1.89 1.08 17.31
CA CYS A 69 1.47 2.30 18.00
C CYS A 69 2.69 3.23 18.08
N GLY A 70 2.54 4.48 17.63
CA GLY A 70 3.60 5.49 17.73
C GLY A 70 4.61 5.54 16.58
N ALA A 71 4.47 4.68 15.55
CA ALA A 71 5.32 4.67 14.37
C ALA A 71 4.44 4.58 13.09
N PRO A 72 3.78 5.68 12.70
CA PRO A 72 2.90 5.67 11.53
C PRO A 72 3.66 5.25 10.27
N MET A 73 3.00 4.43 9.44
CA MET A 73 3.51 3.95 8.14
C MET A 73 4.74 3.05 8.22
N ARG A 74 5.12 2.55 9.40
CA ARG A 74 6.30 1.69 9.57
C ARG A 74 6.31 0.46 8.68
N ASP A 75 5.22 -0.30 8.62
CA ASP A 75 5.22 -1.53 7.82
C ASP A 75 5.40 -1.24 6.32
N ILE A 76 4.88 -0.10 5.86
CA ILE A 76 5.05 0.37 4.48
C ILE A 76 6.50 0.75 4.23
N SER A 77 7.14 1.50 5.15
CA SER A 77 8.56 1.85 5.00
C SER A 77 9.47 0.63 5.07
N ASP A 78 9.19 -0.30 5.98
CA ASP A 78 9.94 -1.58 6.10
C ASP A 78 9.85 -2.37 4.79
N ALA A 79 8.70 -2.35 4.11
CA ALA A 79 8.51 -3.01 2.82
C ALA A 79 9.15 -2.30 1.62
N LEU A 80 9.39 -0.98 1.71
CA LEU A 80 9.95 -0.17 0.62
C LEU A 80 11.47 -0.02 0.71
N CYS A 81 12.00 0.17 1.91
CA CYS A 81 13.38 0.61 2.15
C CYS A 81 14.33 -0.52 2.60
N ASP A 82 13.85 -1.76 2.58
CA ASP A 82 14.58 -2.99 2.88
C ASP A 82 15.10 -3.09 4.35
N TYR A 83 15.15 -4.31 4.88
CA TYR A 83 15.17 -4.62 6.31
C TYR A 83 16.47 -4.28 7.09
N THR A 84 17.44 -3.61 6.46
CA THR A 84 18.82 -3.59 6.99
C THR A 84 19.01 -2.73 8.24
N TYR A 85 18.14 -1.77 8.54
CA TYR A 85 18.09 -1.07 9.82
C TYR A 85 16.64 -0.75 10.20
N THR A 86 16.39 -0.46 11.49
CA THR A 86 15.07 -0.07 12.01
C THR A 86 14.60 1.23 11.38
N HIS A 87 13.92 1.15 10.23
CA HIS A 87 13.57 2.32 9.45
C HIS A 87 12.18 2.80 9.84
N ASP A 88 12.19 3.76 10.74
CA ASP A 88 11.10 4.71 10.83
C ASP A 88 10.80 5.26 9.43
N ALA A 89 9.53 5.51 9.11
CA ALA A 89 9.14 6.04 7.81
C ALA A 89 9.90 7.34 7.46
N ARG A 90 10.36 8.08 8.48
CA ARG A 90 11.22 9.28 8.37
C ARG A 90 12.59 9.04 7.72
N ASP A 91 13.09 7.81 7.72
CA ASP A 91 14.39 7.44 7.17
C ASP A 91 14.27 6.85 5.75
N CYS A 92 13.05 6.72 5.22
CA CYS A 92 12.76 6.07 3.94
C CYS A 92 12.50 7.11 2.83
N PRO A 93 13.44 7.34 1.89
CA PRO A 93 13.30 8.33 0.81
C PRO A 93 11.99 8.22 0.01
N GLU A 94 11.55 6.99 -0.21
CA GLU A 94 10.40 6.61 -1.00
C GLU A 94 9.10 7.10 -0.34
N MET A 95 9.13 7.36 0.97
CA MET A 95 8.00 7.84 1.76
C MET A 95 7.88 9.36 1.79
N GLU A 96 8.86 10.10 1.27
CA GLU A 96 8.88 11.56 1.33
C GLU A 96 7.60 12.19 0.74
N GLY A 97 6.99 13.10 1.51
CA GLY A 97 5.78 13.82 1.10
C GLY A 97 4.50 12.98 1.14
N ILE A 98 4.54 11.76 1.69
CA ILE A 98 3.35 10.93 1.90
C ILE A 98 2.74 11.24 3.26
N PHE A 99 1.44 11.53 3.26
CA PHE A 99 0.63 11.80 4.45
C PHE A 99 -0.43 10.71 4.64
N THR A 100 -0.70 10.40 5.90
CA THR A 100 -1.73 9.45 6.32
C THR A 100 -2.57 10.01 7.48
N HIS A 101 -3.69 9.35 7.77
CA HIS A 101 -4.42 9.58 9.00
C HIS A 101 -3.62 9.13 10.23
N TYR A 102 -3.49 10.02 11.20
CA TYR A 102 -2.88 9.76 12.48
C TYR A 102 -3.50 10.66 13.55
N SER A 103 -4.55 10.16 14.21
CA SER A 103 -5.20 10.89 15.31
C SER A 103 -4.33 10.81 16.56
N HIS A 104 -3.66 11.91 16.88
CA HIS A 104 -2.89 12.09 18.10
C HIS A 104 -2.95 13.57 18.48
N TYR A 105 -2.96 13.88 19.78
CA TYR A 105 -3.22 15.24 20.29
C TYR A 105 -2.24 16.32 19.78
N SER A 106 -1.06 15.90 19.31
CA SER A 106 -0.04 16.78 18.73
C SER A 106 -0.28 17.19 17.27
N PHE A 107 -1.24 16.58 16.57
CA PHE A 107 -1.47 16.81 15.14
C PHE A 107 -2.88 17.35 14.90
N GLN A 108 -2.99 18.64 14.60
CA GLN A 108 -4.26 19.36 14.45
C GLN A 108 -5.03 18.91 13.20
N GLY A 109 -4.34 18.47 12.15
CA GLY A 109 -4.96 17.89 10.96
C GLY A 109 -5.41 16.43 11.13
N GLU A 110 -5.22 15.87 12.33
CA GLU A 110 -5.32 14.43 12.63
C GLU A 110 -4.51 13.55 11.67
N SER A 111 -3.47 14.12 11.08
CA SER A 111 -2.74 13.56 9.95
C SER A 111 -1.26 13.83 10.12
N VAL A 112 -0.48 12.92 9.59
CA VAL A 112 0.97 12.92 9.74
C VAL A 112 1.63 12.66 8.40
N GLY A 113 2.67 13.42 8.09
CA GLY A 113 3.47 13.27 6.88
C GLY A 113 4.92 12.92 7.16
N VAL A 114 5.54 12.24 6.20
CA VAL A 114 6.99 12.04 6.19
C VAL A 114 7.66 13.24 5.53
N GLN A 115 8.56 13.88 6.26
CA GLN A 115 9.32 15.02 5.78
C GLN A 115 10.40 14.63 4.76
N PRO A 116 10.93 15.60 4.01
CA PRO A 116 12.10 15.41 3.17
C PRO A 116 13.35 14.95 3.91
N ILE A 117 14.15 14.09 3.27
CA ILE A 117 15.44 13.61 3.82
C ILE A 117 16.38 14.77 4.13
N THR A 118 16.21 15.92 3.47
CA THR A 118 17.03 17.11 3.69
C THR A 118 16.90 17.72 5.09
N ASN A 119 15.93 17.28 5.90
CA ASN A 119 15.80 17.70 7.30
C ASN A 119 15.33 16.53 8.19
N PRO A 120 16.13 15.47 8.42
CA PRO A 120 15.69 14.19 9.00
C PRO A 120 15.31 14.28 10.49
N GLY A 121 14.43 13.39 10.97
CA GLY A 121 14.07 13.24 12.38
C GLY A 121 12.69 13.73 12.89
N SER A 122 11.75 14.26 12.10
CA SER A 122 10.41 14.64 12.59
C SER A 122 9.29 14.29 11.62
N TYR A 123 8.09 14.10 12.18
CA TYR A 123 6.86 13.97 11.41
C TYR A 123 6.24 15.35 11.16
N LEU A 124 5.55 15.49 10.03
CA LEU A 124 4.86 16.73 9.65
C LEU A 124 3.40 16.70 10.07
N ASP A 125 2.86 17.80 10.61
CA ASP A 125 1.42 17.95 10.81
C ASP A 125 0.73 18.27 9.49
N GLY A 126 -0.23 17.46 9.07
CA GLY A 126 -0.95 17.67 7.82
C GLY A 126 -1.69 19.01 7.74
N ALA A 127 -1.96 19.69 8.87
CA ALA A 127 -2.53 21.04 8.88
C ALA A 127 -1.59 22.11 8.29
N ASP A 128 -0.27 21.90 8.33
CA ASP A 128 0.73 22.88 7.89
C ASP A 128 1.16 22.70 6.44
N TYR A 129 0.72 21.62 5.79
CA TYR A 129 1.16 21.23 4.45
C TYR A 129 -0.01 21.08 3.50
N SER A 130 0.23 21.33 2.22
CA SER A 130 -0.76 21.24 1.15
C SER A 130 -0.14 20.66 -0.11
N ASP A 131 -1.00 20.12 -0.98
CA ASP A 131 -0.64 19.64 -2.32
C ASP A 131 0.46 18.56 -2.33
N GLN A 132 0.42 17.69 -1.32
CA GLN A 132 1.33 16.55 -1.13
C GLN A 132 0.65 15.24 -1.59
N PHE A 133 1.16 14.09 -1.16
CA PHE A 133 0.59 12.79 -1.49
C PHE A 133 -0.17 12.17 -0.31
N ALA A 134 -1.36 11.64 -0.58
CA ALA A 134 -2.13 10.81 0.33
C ALA A 134 -1.69 9.34 0.22
N LEU A 135 -1.51 8.66 1.36
CA LEU A 135 -1.40 7.21 1.40
C LEU A 135 -2.78 6.59 1.21
N CYS A 136 -2.94 5.81 0.15
CA CYS A 136 -4.17 5.13 -0.20
C CYS A 136 -3.93 3.64 -0.39
N ALA A 137 -4.98 2.82 -0.26
CA ALA A 137 -4.89 1.39 -0.51
C ALA A 137 -6.07 0.86 -1.32
N ASP A 138 -5.82 -0.23 -2.05
CA ASP A 138 -6.81 -1.00 -2.79
C ASP A 138 -6.87 -2.43 -2.25
N ALA A 139 -8.08 -2.96 -2.14
CA ALA A 139 -8.33 -4.36 -1.80
C ALA A 139 -8.10 -5.31 -2.98
N GLY A 140 -7.42 -4.85 -4.05
CA GLY A 140 -7.29 -5.53 -5.33
C GLY A 140 -6.87 -6.99 -5.24
N LEU A 141 -6.04 -7.36 -4.26
CA LEU A 141 -5.63 -8.76 -4.02
C LEU A 141 -6.66 -9.58 -3.24
N ARG A 142 -7.42 -8.98 -2.32
CA ARG A 142 -8.48 -9.66 -1.56
C ARG A 142 -9.74 -9.93 -2.38
N ASN A 143 -10.12 -8.98 -3.23
CA ASN A 143 -11.41 -9.02 -3.91
C ASN A 143 -11.34 -9.64 -5.31
N ASN A 144 -10.15 -9.65 -5.92
CA ASN A 144 -9.91 -10.30 -7.20
C ASN A 144 -8.76 -11.28 -7.00
N ASN A 145 -9.09 -12.57 -6.83
CA ASN A 145 -8.08 -13.63 -6.83
C ASN A 145 -7.23 -13.46 -8.11
N PRO A 146 -5.94 -13.08 -8.00
CA PRO A 146 -5.10 -12.86 -9.17
C PRO A 146 -4.77 -14.19 -9.87
N CYS A 147 -4.92 -15.32 -9.18
CA CYS A 147 -4.66 -16.62 -9.75
C CYS A 147 -5.70 -16.99 -10.83
N PRO A 148 -5.33 -17.86 -11.78
CA PRO A 148 -6.25 -18.31 -12.80
C PRO A 148 -7.50 -18.96 -12.17
N PRO A 149 -8.65 -18.98 -12.89
CA PRO A 149 -9.89 -19.51 -12.35
C PRO A 149 -9.72 -20.93 -11.79
N ASN A 150 -10.23 -21.15 -10.57
CA ASN A 150 -10.14 -22.40 -9.78
C ASN A 150 -8.71 -22.78 -9.30
N TRP A 151 -7.78 -21.84 -9.23
CA TRP A 151 -6.49 -22.03 -8.55
C TRP A 151 -6.59 -21.56 -7.11
N ASP A 152 -5.85 -22.22 -6.22
CA ASP A 152 -5.71 -21.80 -4.83
C ASP A 152 -4.78 -20.59 -4.75
N TYR A 153 -5.12 -19.65 -3.87
CA TYR A 153 -4.41 -18.40 -3.64
C TYR A 153 -3.91 -18.34 -2.20
N ASP A 154 -2.59 -18.32 -2.05
CA ASP A 154 -1.92 -18.19 -0.76
C ASP A 154 -1.16 -16.86 -0.70
N ASP A 155 -1.65 -15.92 0.11
CA ASP A 155 -1.05 -14.60 0.33
C ASP A 155 -0.03 -14.61 1.47
N PHE A 156 1.18 -14.12 1.19
CA PHE A 156 2.26 -13.97 2.15
C PHE A 156 2.64 -12.49 2.37
N GLY A 157 1.81 -11.54 1.91
CA GLY A 157 1.97 -10.11 2.10
C GLY A 157 2.86 -9.44 1.06
N HIS A 158 4.10 -9.93 0.90
CA HIS A 158 5.09 -9.40 -0.07
C HIS A 158 5.15 -10.20 -1.37
N TYR A 159 4.55 -11.38 -1.38
CA TYR A 159 4.34 -12.21 -2.54
C TYR A 159 3.10 -13.07 -2.30
N PHE A 160 2.54 -13.63 -3.36
CA PHE A 160 1.54 -14.68 -3.27
C PHE A 160 1.95 -15.88 -4.13
N ILE A 161 1.41 -17.04 -3.80
CA ILE A 161 1.58 -18.26 -4.59
C ILE A 161 0.22 -18.66 -5.16
N CYS A 162 0.20 -18.98 -6.44
CA CYS A 162 -0.91 -19.63 -7.10
C CYS A 162 -0.63 -21.13 -7.22
N ASN A 163 -1.50 -21.95 -6.65
CA ASN A 163 -1.35 -23.40 -6.64
C ASN A 163 -2.45 -24.09 -7.46
N GLY A 164 -2.04 -24.97 -8.38
CA GLY A 164 -2.93 -25.73 -9.27
C GLY A 164 -3.12 -27.20 -8.86
N TYR A 165 -2.80 -27.57 -7.62
CA TYR A 165 -2.85 -28.97 -7.15
C TYR A 165 -4.26 -29.58 -7.35
N GLY A 166 -4.31 -30.82 -7.88
CA GLY A 166 -5.57 -31.55 -8.11
C GLY A 166 -6.16 -31.43 -9.51
N ARG A 167 -5.48 -30.78 -10.46
CA ARG A 167 -5.90 -30.74 -11.87
C ARG A 167 -5.39 -31.91 -12.69
N ALA A 168 -6.27 -32.42 -13.56
CA ALA A 168 -5.96 -33.47 -14.53
C ALA A 168 -5.42 -32.92 -15.87
N ASP A 169 -5.49 -31.60 -16.08
CA ASP A 169 -5.09 -30.94 -17.32
C ASP A 169 -3.85 -30.06 -17.10
N PRO A 170 -2.73 -30.30 -17.80
CA PRO A 170 -1.43 -29.77 -17.45
C PRO A 170 -1.06 -28.52 -18.23
N ASP A 171 -1.99 -27.75 -18.80
CA ASP A 171 -1.64 -26.45 -19.37
C ASP A 171 -1.04 -25.62 -18.24
N PRO A 172 0.30 -25.54 -18.17
CA PRO A 172 0.94 -25.10 -16.96
C PRO A 172 0.88 -23.59 -17.07
N TYR A 173 -0.02 -22.98 -16.30
CA TYR A 173 0.07 -21.53 -16.08
C TYR A 173 1.44 -21.28 -15.47
N ARG A 174 2.33 -20.85 -16.34
CA ARG A 174 3.70 -20.44 -16.05
C ARG A 174 3.76 -18.94 -16.16
N CYS A 175 4.84 -18.39 -15.63
CA CYS A 175 5.17 -16.99 -15.78
C CYS A 175 5.27 -16.51 -17.24
N GLU A 176 5.41 -17.41 -18.21
CA GLU A 176 5.34 -17.09 -19.64
C GLU A 176 3.94 -16.69 -20.12
N SER A 177 2.90 -17.18 -19.44
CA SER A 177 1.48 -17.00 -19.80
C SER A 177 0.71 -16.10 -18.83
N PHE A 178 1.36 -15.69 -17.73
CA PHE A 178 0.73 -14.95 -16.64
C PHE A 178 1.56 -13.72 -16.30
N SER A 179 0.91 -12.56 -16.22
CA SER A 179 1.53 -11.33 -15.75
C SER A 179 1.05 -11.05 -14.33
N CYS A 180 1.99 -10.96 -13.39
CA CYS A 180 1.66 -10.62 -12.02
C CYS A 180 1.06 -9.20 -11.95
N PRO A 181 0.14 -8.96 -11.01
CA PRO A 181 -0.41 -7.63 -10.81
C PRO A 181 0.68 -6.67 -10.32
N PHE A 182 0.40 -5.37 -10.42
CA PHE A 182 1.26 -4.30 -9.88
C PHE A 182 2.70 -4.26 -10.43
N GLY A 183 2.94 -4.84 -11.60
CA GLY A 183 4.27 -4.87 -12.22
C GLY A 183 5.26 -5.82 -11.55
N TRP A 184 4.76 -6.78 -10.77
CA TRP A 184 5.59 -7.75 -10.07
C TRP A 184 6.26 -8.76 -10.99
N SER A 185 7.35 -9.31 -10.49
CA SER A 185 8.02 -10.44 -11.12
C SER A 185 7.24 -11.71 -10.86
N CYS A 186 7.23 -12.59 -11.86
CA CYS A 186 6.70 -13.93 -11.74
C CYS A 186 7.87 -14.92 -11.70
N GLN A 187 7.81 -15.88 -10.78
CA GLN A 187 8.74 -17.00 -10.72
C GLN A 187 8.00 -18.35 -10.67
N ASP A 188 8.35 -19.28 -11.56
CA ASP A 188 7.86 -20.66 -11.49
C ASP A 188 8.47 -21.35 -10.26
N VAL A 189 7.65 -21.85 -9.33
CA VAL A 189 8.10 -22.49 -8.08
C VAL A 189 7.97 -24.01 -8.12
N GLY A 190 7.20 -24.52 -9.08
CA GLY A 190 6.91 -25.93 -9.24
C GLY A 190 6.22 -26.20 -10.57
N GLN A 191 5.87 -27.47 -10.79
CA GLN A 191 5.25 -27.88 -12.05
C GLN A 191 3.82 -27.34 -12.22
N LEU A 192 3.13 -27.03 -11.11
CA LEU A 192 1.77 -26.50 -11.05
C LEU A 192 1.67 -25.33 -10.04
N SER A 193 2.75 -24.58 -9.89
CA SER A 193 2.78 -23.43 -9.01
C SER A 193 3.72 -22.36 -9.53
N PHE A 194 3.26 -21.12 -9.43
CA PHE A 194 4.05 -19.92 -9.67
C PHE A 194 3.81 -18.93 -8.54
N MET A 195 4.81 -18.09 -8.29
CA MET A 195 4.72 -17.01 -7.33
C MET A 195 4.83 -15.66 -8.03
N CYS A 196 4.19 -14.68 -7.43
CA CYS A 196 4.24 -13.30 -7.84
C CYS A 196 4.68 -12.45 -6.66
N GLY A 197 5.73 -11.64 -6.84
CA GLY A 197 6.23 -10.74 -5.80
C GLY A 197 7.13 -9.65 -6.36
N ALA A 198 7.40 -8.63 -5.54
CA ALA A 198 8.29 -7.53 -5.92
C ALA A 198 9.76 -7.96 -6.06
N HIS A 199 10.18 -9.03 -5.36
CA HIS A 199 11.56 -9.50 -5.29
C HIS A 199 11.67 -11.05 -5.38
N VAL A 200 11.00 -11.65 -6.36
CA VAL A 200 11.09 -13.10 -6.64
C VAL A 200 12.00 -13.40 -7.83
#